data_AF-A0A1L8F1U3-F1
#
_entry.id   AF-A0A1L8F1U3-F1
#
_cell.length_a   1.000
_cell.length_b   1.000
_cell.length_c   1.000
_cell.angle_alpha   90.00
_cell.angle_beta   90.00
_cell.angle_gamma   90.00
#
_symmetry.space_group_name_H-M   'P 1'
#
loop_
_entity.id
_entity.type
_entity.pdbx_description
1 polymer ?
#
loop_
_entity_poly.entity_id
_entity_poly.type
_entity_poly.pdbx_seq_one_letter_code
_entity_poly.pdbx_strand_id
1 'polypeptide(L)'
;MFHRKHIKLLLIGNAGSGKSALMNQYVNCRFTNYYRATIGADFFTKELRVNDKFVTVQIWDTAGTERFQSLGAALYRGTDCCLLVFDVTSPKSFHALDNWHREFLVQADPISPGSFLFVVIGNKTDLQERQVSPREAEEWCKMFSARYFETSAKEASNVEEAFLEAIKLALNYHQEPDQNWETKVVNLSPPSNSKKCDC
;
A
#
# COMPACT_ATOMS: atom_id res chain seq x y z
N MET A 1 -17.59 -10.46 -21.07
CA MET A 1 -17.17 -9.10 -20.68
C MET A 1 -15.96 -9.27 -19.76
N PHE A 2 -14.74 -8.94 -20.21
CA PHE A 2 -13.54 -9.10 -19.39
C PHE A 2 -13.59 -8.07 -18.25
N HIS A 3 -13.78 -8.54 -17.02
CA HIS A 3 -13.75 -7.66 -15.85
C HIS A 3 -12.29 -7.23 -15.64
N ARG A 4 -11.99 -5.98 -15.96
CA ARG A 4 -10.66 -5.42 -15.83
C ARG A 4 -10.36 -5.26 -14.34
N LYS A 5 -9.38 -6.01 -13.81
CA LYS A 5 -8.99 -5.87 -12.40
C LYS A 5 -8.23 -4.57 -12.20
N HIS A 6 -8.69 -3.78 -11.24
CA HIS A 6 -8.03 -2.59 -10.75
C HIS A 6 -7.27 -2.95 -9.48
N ILE A 7 -6.01 -2.53 -9.37
CA ILE A 7 -5.19 -2.71 -8.17
C ILE A 7 -4.69 -1.34 -7.72
N LYS A 8 -4.94 -0.99 -6.46
CA LYS A 8 -4.48 0.23 -5.82
C LYS A 8 -3.28 -0.07 -4.92
N LEU A 9 -2.14 0.52 -5.26
CA LEU A 9 -0.95 0.57 -4.44
C LEU A 9 -0.85 1.93 -3.75
N LEU A 10 -0.54 1.95 -2.47
CA LEU A 10 -0.34 3.18 -1.71
C LEU A 10 1.08 3.21 -1.15
N LEU A 11 1.83 4.28 -1.43
CA LEU A 11 3.15 4.50 -0.85
C LEU A 11 3.03 5.45 0.35
N ILE A 12 3.45 5.00 1.53
CA ILE A 12 3.54 5.83 2.74
C ILE A 12 4.91 5.68 3.43
N GLY A 13 5.24 6.63 4.31
CA GLY A 13 6.55 6.72 4.95
C GLY A 13 7.02 8.17 5.08
N ASN A 14 8.08 8.41 5.85
CA ASN A 14 8.54 9.78 6.15
C ASN A 14 8.90 10.59 4.89
N ALA A 15 8.80 11.92 5.01
CA ALA A 15 9.28 12.84 3.99
C ALA A 15 10.77 12.59 3.72
N GLY A 16 11.14 12.60 2.44
CA GLY A 16 12.52 12.32 2.03
C GLY A 16 12.91 10.84 1.95
N SER A 17 12.05 9.88 2.32
CA SER A 17 12.36 8.44 2.16
C SER A 17 12.45 7.98 0.69
N GLY A 18 11.93 8.79 -0.24
CA GLY A 18 12.05 8.57 -1.68
C GLY A 18 10.84 7.91 -2.35
N LYS A 19 9.65 7.96 -1.73
CA LYS A 19 8.39 7.47 -2.31
C LYS A 19 8.13 7.98 -3.74
N SER A 20 8.17 9.30 -3.93
CA SER A 20 7.99 9.93 -5.25
C SER A 20 9.07 9.53 -6.24
N ALA A 21 10.31 9.37 -5.77
CA ALA A 21 11.42 8.92 -6.61
C ALA A 21 11.23 7.47 -7.06
N LEU A 22 10.78 6.58 -6.16
CA LEU A 22 10.44 5.19 -6.48
C LEU A 22 9.28 5.12 -7.47
N MET A 23 8.19 5.85 -7.23
CA MET A 23 7.06 5.91 -8.16
C MET A 23 7.52 6.39 -9.54
N ASN A 24 8.25 7.51 -9.61
CA ASN A 24 8.72 8.06 -10.87
C ASN A 24 9.71 7.13 -11.58
N GLN A 25 10.58 6.44 -10.84
CA GLN A 25 11.51 5.46 -11.40
C GLN A 25 10.76 4.26 -11.99
N TYR A 26 9.78 3.71 -11.27
CA TYR A 26 8.97 2.58 -11.75
C TYR A 26 8.09 2.94 -12.97
N VAL A 27 7.57 4.16 -12.98
CA VAL A 27 6.61 4.61 -13.99
C VAL A 27 7.30 5.14 -15.23
N ASN A 28 8.24 6.07 -15.07
CA ASN A 28 8.84 6.83 -16.15
C ASN A 28 10.29 6.41 -16.45
N CYS A 29 10.86 5.45 -15.72
CA CYS A 29 12.28 5.10 -15.79
C CYS A 29 13.18 6.33 -15.62
N ARG A 30 12.78 7.24 -14.72
CA ARG A 30 13.45 8.53 -14.50
C ARG A 30 13.68 8.79 -13.02
N PHE A 31 14.91 9.20 -12.74
CA PHE A 31 15.32 9.72 -11.44
C PHE A 31 15.79 11.18 -11.57
N THR A 32 15.58 11.96 -10.51
CA THR A 32 16.05 13.34 -10.41
C THR A 32 16.59 13.61 -9.01
N ASN A 33 17.74 14.28 -8.93
CA ASN A 33 18.33 14.72 -7.67
C ASN A 33 17.59 15.92 -7.05
N TYR A 34 16.72 16.59 -7.81
CA TYR A 34 15.97 17.74 -7.29
C TYR A 34 14.85 17.27 -6.37
N TYR A 35 15.06 17.41 -5.07
CA TYR A 35 14.01 17.17 -4.08
C TYR A 35 12.92 18.24 -4.20
N ARG A 36 11.69 17.80 -4.44
CA ARG A 36 10.47 18.58 -4.25
C ARG A 36 9.57 17.84 -3.28
N ALA A 37 9.19 18.50 -2.20
CA ALA A 37 8.24 17.91 -1.26
C ALA A 37 6.89 17.69 -1.95
N THR A 38 6.36 16.48 -1.88
CA THR A 38 4.99 16.19 -2.31
C THR A 38 4.03 16.98 -1.43
N ILE A 39 3.13 17.73 -2.08
CA ILE A 39 2.02 18.42 -1.42
C ILE A 39 0.78 17.57 -1.71
N GLY A 40 0.09 17.08 -0.69
CA GLY A 40 -1.08 16.25 -0.93
C GLY A 40 -0.74 14.78 -1.19
N ALA A 41 -1.35 14.26 -2.24
CA ALA A 41 -1.02 12.99 -2.86
C ALA A 41 -1.00 13.17 -4.39
N ASP A 42 -0.13 12.43 -5.07
CA ASP A 42 -0.11 12.30 -6.52
C ASP A 42 -0.47 10.85 -6.87
N PHE A 43 -1.03 10.62 -8.07
CA PHE A 43 -1.33 9.26 -8.49
C PHE A 43 -0.99 9.01 -9.95
N PHE A 44 -0.52 7.80 -10.22
CA PHE A 44 -0.23 7.33 -11.57
C PHE A 44 -1.04 6.09 -11.90
N THR A 45 -1.50 5.96 -13.14
CA THR A 45 -2.17 4.75 -13.63
C THR A 45 -1.32 4.06 -14.68
N LYS A 46 -0.98 2.79 -14.46
CA LYS A 46 -0.21 1.96 -15.40
C LYS A 46 -1.01 0.72 -15.75
N GLU A 47 -1.13 0.44 -17.05
CA GLU A 47 -1.69 -0.82 -17.54
C GLU A 47 -0.56 -1.83 -17.74
N LEU A 48 -0.72 -3.04 -17.22
CA LEU A 48 0.28 -4.09 -17.39
C LEU A 48 -0.34 -5.48 -17.50
N ARG A 49 0.43 -6.41 -18.07
CA ARG A 49 0.03 -7.82 -18.21
C ARG A 49 0.77 -8.66 -17.17
N VAL A 50 0.03 -9.26 -16.24
CA VAL A 50 0.56 -10.20 -15.24
C VAL A 50 -0.12 -11.55 -15.41
N ASN A 51 0.65 -12.62 -15.60
CA ASN A 51 0.11 -13.99 -15.79
C ASN A 51 -1.02 -14.02 -16.82
N ASP A 52 -0.80 -13.39 -17.97
CA ASP A 52 -1.76 -13.25 -19.08
C ASP A 52 -3.05 -12.49 -18.81
N LYS A 53 -3.16 -11.81 -17.66
CA LYS A 53 -4.28 -10.92 -17.33
C LYS A 53 -3.87 -9.46 -17.48
N PHE A 54 -4.70 -8.67 -18.13
CA PHE A 54 -4.55 -7.21 -18.16
C PHE A 54 -5.05 -6.61 -16.84
N VAL A 55 -4.19 -5.85 -16.18
CA VAL A 55 -4.46 -5.22 -14.89
C VAL A 55 -4.18 -3.73 -15.00
N THR A 56 -5.08 -2.93 -14.42
CA THR A 56 -4.88 -1.49 -14.27
C THR A 56 -4.39 -1.23 -12.85
N VAL A 57 -3.15 -0.75 -12.72
CA VAL A 57 -2.56 -0.43 -11.42
C VAL A 57 -2.60 1.07 -11.19
N GLN A 58 -3.20 1.49 -10.09
CA GLN A 58 -3.18 2.85 -9.58
C GLN A 58 -2.14 2.93 -8.47
N ILE A 59 -1.16 3.81 -8.61
CA ILE A 59 -0.07 4.00 -7.66
C ILE A 59 -0.25 5.36 -7.03
N TRP A 60 -0.45 5.40 -5.72
CA TRP A 60 -0.67 6.63 -4.96
C TRP A 60 0.60 6.98 -4.19
N ASP A 61 1.25 8.08 -4.58
CA ASP A 61 2.36 8.69 -3.83
C ASP A 61 1.79 9.70 -2.84
N THR A 62 2.18 9.60 -1.58
CA THR A 62 1.68 10.48 -0.51
C THR A 62 2.77 11.42 0.00
N ALA A 63 2.35 12.59 0.49
CA ALA A 63 3.24 13.42 1.28
C ALA A 63 3.62 12.71 2.58
N GLY A 64 4.93 12.60 2.83
CA GLY A 64 5.46 11.98 4.05
C GLY A 64 5.53 12.92 5.26
N THR A 65 4.82 14.05 5.23
CA THR A 65 4.80 14.97 6.37
C THR A 65 3.54 14.77 7.20
N GLU A 66 3.71 14.90 8.49
CA GLU A 66 2.68 14.72 9.53
C GLU A 66 1.49 15.67 9.31
N ARG A 67 1.74 16.85 8.73
CA ARG A 67 0.72 17.85 8.40
C ARG A 67 -0.26 17.40 7.31
N PHE A 68 0.13 16.42 6.50
CA PHE A 68 -0.65 15.88 5.39
C PHE A 68 -1.17 14.46 5.66
N GLN A 69 -0.79 13.83 6.78
CA GLN A 69 -1.40 12.58 7.26
C GLN A 69 -2.93 12.72 7.44
N SER A 70 -3.41 13.95 7.69
CA SER A 70 -4.83 14.28 7.79
C SER A 70 -5.57 14.45 6.46
N LEU A 71 -4.93 14.28 5.29
CA LEU A 71 -5.58 14.30 3.96
C LEU A 71 -6.67 13.23 3.80
N GLY A 72 -6.82 12.36 4.79
CA GLY A 72 -8.07 11.69 5.13
C GLY A 72 -8.13 10.23 4.72
N ALA A 73 -9.05 9.49 5.36
CA ALA A 73 -9.35 8.09 5.07
C ALA A 73 -9.61 7.81 3.57
N ALA A 74 -10.01 8.81 2.78
CA ALA A 74 -10.26 8.68 1.35
C ALA A 74 -9.01 8.23 0.55
N LEU A 75 -7.80 8.68 0.94
CA LEU A 75 -6.56 8.24 0.27
C LEU A 75 -6.21 6.79 0.62
N TYR A 76 -6.50 6.37 1.84
CA TYR A 76 -6.13 5.05 2.38
C TYR A 76 -7.11 3.94 1.98
N ARG A 77 -8.42 4.23 1.97
CA ARG A 77 -9.47 3.26 1.66
C ARG A 77 -9.33 2.64 0.26
N GLY A 78 -9.67 1.36 0.17
CA GLY A 78 -9.60 0.60 -1.07
C GLY A 78 -8.17 0.32 -1.55
N THR A 79 -7.15 0.55 -0.72
CA THR A 79 -5.78 0.11 -1.02
C THR A 79 -5.73 -1.41 -1.00
N ASP A 80 -5.19 -2.01 -2.05
CA ASP A 80 -5.03 -3.47 -2.15
C ASP A 80 -3.69 -3.95 -1.59
N CYS A 81 -2.66 -3.12 -1.69
CA CYS A 81 -1.37 -3.35 -1.05
C CYS A 81 -0.69 -2.03 -0.66
N CYS A 82 -0.15 -1.97 0.55
CA CYS A 82 0.54 -0.79 1.08
C CYS A 82 2.05 -0.98 1.03
N LEU A 83 2.74 -0.01 0.44
CA LEU A 83 4.19 0.07 0.33
C LEU A 83 4.72 1.01 1.42
N LEU A 84 5.36 0.44 2.44
CA LEU A 84 5.99 1.15 3.56
C LEU A 84 7.44 1.49 3.21
N VAL A 85 7.75 2.76 2.98
CA VAL A 85 9.05 3.19 2.46
C VAL A 85 9.87 3.93 3.51
N PHE A 86 11.08 3.44 3.78
CA PHE A 86 12.08 4.11 4.60
C PHE A 86 13.41 4.31 3.84
N ASP A 87 14.28 5.17 4.39
CA ASP A 87 15.63 5.42 3.90
C ASP A 87 16.63 4.63 4.74
N VAL A 88 17.46 3.78 4.12
CA VAL A 88 18.42 2.93 4.83
C VAL A 88 19.50 3.72 5.59
N THR A 89 19.68 5.00 5.27
CA THR A 89 20.59 5.92 5.98
C THR A 89 19.91 6.65 7.16
N SER A 90 18.59 6.48 7.35
CA SER A 90 17.81 7.20 8.36
C SER A 90 17.05 6.26 9.30
N PRO A 91 17.58 5.94 10.49
CA PRO A 91 16.90 5.12 11.50
C PRO A 91 15.57 5.74 11.93
N LYS A 92 15.49 7.07 11.97
CA LYS A 92 14.24 7.80 12.24
C LYS A 92 13.14 7.45 11.23
N SER A 93 13.49 7.27 9.96
CA SER A 93 12.52 6.89 8.93
C SER A 93 12.04 5.45 9.07
N PHE A 94 12.91 4.55 9.53
CA PHE A 94 12.58 3.15 9.80
C PHE A 94 11.72 2.99 11.05
N HIS A 95 12.10 3.58 12.18
CA HIS A 95 11.28 3.54 13.41
C HIS A 95 9.90 4.19 13.24
N ALA A 96 9.77 5.14 12.32
CA ALA A 96 8.47 5.75 12.03
C ALA A 96 7.49 4.76 11.34
N LEU A 97 7.97 3.64 10.80
CA LEU A 97 7.10 2.66 10.14
C LEU A 97 6.06 2.05 11.07
N ASP A 98 6.34 1.92 12.38
CA ASP A 98 5.34 1.48 13.36
C ASP A 98 4.13 2.40 13.39
N ASN A 99 4.37 3.71 13.32
CA ASN A 99 3.31 4.71 13.30
C ASN A 99 2.57 4.69 11.96
N TRP A 100 3.29 4.63 10.84
CA TRP A 100 2.68 4.56 9.50
C TRP A 100 1.83 3.30 9.31
N HIS A 101 2.29 2.14 9.77
CA HIS A 101 1.55 0.88 9.71
C HIS A 101 0.26 0.97 10.55
N ARG A 102 0.35 1.44 11.80
CA ARG A 102 -0.83 1.60 12.66
C ARG A 102 -1.82 2.61 12.10
N GLU A 103 -1.34 3.75 11.61
CA GLU A 103 -2.18 4.78 10.99
C GLU A 103 -2.88 4.23 9.75
N PHE A 104 -2.17 3.50 8.89
CA PHE A 104 -2.76 2.86 7.73
C PHE A 104 -3.93 1.96 8.10
N LEU A 105 -3.75 1.07 9.09
CA LEU A 105 -4.82 0.17 9.51
C LEU A 105 -6.06 0.90 10.03
N VAL A 106 -5.86 2.03 10.74
CA VAL A 106 -6.98 2.87 11.22
C VAL A 106 -7.69 3.61 10.08
N GLN A 107 -6.94 4.17 9.13
CA GLN A 107 -7.51 5.02 8.07
C GLN A 107 -8.08 4.21 6.91
N ALA A 108 -7.42 3.11 6.53
CA ALA A 108 -7.84 2.24 5.45
C ALA A 108 -9.02 1.35 5.85
N ASP A 109 -9.10 1.00 7.14
CA ASP A 109 -10.11 0.10 7.72
C ASP A 109 -10.30 -1.19 6.87
N PRO A 110 -9.21 -1.95 6.63
CA PRO A 110 -9.30 -3.15 5.78
C PRO A 110 -10.13 -4.23 6.47
N ILE A 111 -10.87 -5.02 5.68
CA ILE A 111 -11.75 -6.10 6.16
C ILE A 111 -10.99 -7.10 7.05
N SER A 112 -9.72 -7.36 6.74
CA SER A 112 -8.87 -8.29 7.48
C SER A 112 -7.52 -7.62 7.83
N PRO A 113 -7.47 -6.80 8.91
CA PRO A 113 -6.27 -6.04 9.26
C PRO A 113 -5.04 -6.91 9.52
N GLY A 114 -5.22 -8.10 10.12
CA GLY A 114 -4.13 -9.01 10.47
C GLY A 114 -3.51 -9.75 9.27
N SER A 115 -4.17 -9.74 8.11
CA SER A 115 -3.69 -10.35 6.87
C SER A 115 -3.58 -9.35 5.71
N PHE A 116 -3.65 -8.05 6.00
CA PHE A 116 -3.51 -7.02 4.99
C PHE A 116 -2.11 -7.06 4.36
N LEU A 117 -2.04 -6.78 3.06
CA LEU A 117 -0.82 -6.93 2.28
C LEU A 117 0.11 -5.72 2.42
N PHE A 118 1.26 -5.93 3.04
CA PHE A 118 2.32 -4.93 3.14
C PHE A 118 3.60 -5.36 2.40
N VAL A 119 4.21 -4.40 1.73
CA VAL A 119 5.58 -4.50 1.21
C VAL A 119 6.40 -3.38 1.83
N VAL A 120 7.50 -3.72 2.49
CA VAL A 120 8.44 -2.77 3.08
C VAL A 120 9.60 -2.56 2.12
N ILE A 121 9.96 -1.29 1.91
CA ILE A 121 11.03 -0.88 1.00
C ILE A 121 12.07 -0.09 1.78
N GLY A 122 13.27 -0.66 1.90
CA GLY A 122 14.48 0.04 2.33
C GLY A 122 15.14 0.69 1.14
N ASN A 123 14.89 1.99 0.94
CA ASN A 123 15.36 2.72 -0.22
C ASN A 123 16.71 3.41 0.02
N LYS A 124 17.35 3.85 -1.07
CA LYS A 124 18.64 4.55 -1.11
C LYS A 124 19.84 3.68 -0.75
N THR A 125 19.79 2.41 -1.15
CA THR A 125 20.91 1.47 -0.99
C THR A 125 22.17 1.84 -1.78
N ASP A 126 22.07 2.80 -2.70
CA ASP A 126 23.22 3.41 -3.38
C ASP A 126 24.07 4.30 -2.45
N LEU A 127 23.56 4.70 -1.28
CA LEU A 127 24.31 5.49 -0.30
C LEU A 127 25.13 4.60 0.64
N GLN A 128 26.39 4.94 0.85
CA GLN A 128 27.31 4.16 1.70
C GLN A 128 27.05 4.32 3.21
N GLU A 129 26.39 5.40 3.62
CA GLU A 129 26.15 5.79 5.02
C GLU A 129 24.93 5.05 5.61
N ARG A 130 24.84 3.74 5.37
CA ARG A 130 23.76 2.90 5.90
C ARG A 130 23.76 2.92 7.43
N GLN A 131 22.58 3.11 8.00
CA GLN A 131 22.35 3.08 9.45
C GLN A 131 21.30 2.05 9.88
N VAL A 132 20.50 1.53 8.94
CA VAL A 132 19.54 0.44 9.19
C VAL A 132 20.03 -0.81 8.48
N SER A 133 20.22 -1.89 9.25
CA SER A 133 20.72 -3.15 8.69
C SER A 133 19.61 -3.92 7.97
N PRO A 134 19.92 -4.69 6.91
CA PRO A 134 18.90 -5.54 6.26
C PRO A 134 18.24 -6.50 7.25
N ARG A 135 19.03 -7.09 8.16
CA ARG A 135 18.55 -8.02 9.19
C ARG A 135 17.50 -7.39 10.09
N GLU A 136 17.74 -6.16 10.57
CA GLU A 136 16.80 -5.43 11.43
C GLU A 136 15.47 -5.17 10.70
N ALA A 137 15.55 -4.74 9.44
CA ALA A 137 14.36 -4.53 8.61
C ALA A 137 13.59 -5.84 8.34
N GLU A 138 14.29 -6.94 8.06
CA GLU A 138 13.70 -8.27 7.88
C GLU A 138 13.01 -8.79 9.15
N GLU A 139 13.62 -8.58 10.32
CA GLU A 139 13.04 -8.94 11.62
C GLU A 139 11.73 -8.17 11.87
N TRP A 140 11.70 -6.87 11.58
CA TRP A 140 10.47 -6.07 11.66
C TRP A 140 9.40 -6.56 10.67
N CYS A 141 9.77 -6.87 9.42
CA CYS A 141 8.82 -7.36 8.42
C CYS A 141 8.16 -8.69 8.81
N LYS A 142 8.91 -9.59 9.48
CA LYS A 142 8.37 -10.88 9.97
C LYS A 142 7.23 -10.69 10.98
N MET A 143 7.28 -9.65 11.81
CA MET A 143 6.23 -9.38 12.80
C MET A 143 4.88 -9.07 12.17
N PHE A 144 4.87 -8.52 10.96
CA PHE A 144 3.67 -8.10 10.24
C PHE A 144 3.41 -8.92 8.97
N SER A 145 4.13 -10.04 8.79
CA SER A 145 4.07 -10.87 7.57
C SER A 145 4.27 -10.08 6.27
N ALA A 146 5.06 -9.01 6.33
CA ALA A 146 5.34 -8.14 5.19
C ALA A 146 6.49 -8.70 4.34
N ARG A 147 6.46 -8.44 3.03
CA ARG A 147 7.64 -8.67 2.16
C ARG A 147 8.62 -7.51 2.30
N TYR A 148 9.92 -7.79 2.20
CA TYR A 148 10.97 -6.77 2.28
C TYR A 148 11.77 -6.70 0.98
N PHE A 149 12.03 -5.48 0.53
CA PHE A 149 12.92 -5.19 -0.60
C PHE A 149 13.90 -4.08 -0.24
N GLU A 150 15.14 -4.25 -0.67
CA GLU A 150 16.15 -3.20 -0.67
C GLU A 150 16.21 -2.58 -2.06
N THR A 151 16.00 -1.26 -2.18
CA THR A 151 15.91 -0.60 -3.48
C THR A 151 16.86 0.59 -3.59
N SER A 152 17.16 0.98 -4.82
CA SER A 152 17.67 2.31 -5.13
C SER A 152 16.82 2.91 -6.24
N ALA A 153 16.04 3.94 -5.92
CA ALA A 153 15.36 4.73 -6.94
C ALA A 153 16.35 5.40 -7.92
N LYS A 154 17.57 5.71 -7.47
CA LYS A 154 18.61 6.35 -8.29
C LYS A 154 19.20 5.38 -9.32
N GLU A 155 19.54 4.17 -8.88
CA GLU A 155 20.18 3.14 -9.72
C GLU A 155 19.17 2.16 -10.33
N ALA A 156 17.86 2.41 -10.15
CA ALA A 156 16.76 1.53 -10.54
C ALA A 156 16.75 0.13 -9.89
N SER A 157 17.66 -0.15 -8.96
CA SER A 157 17.85 -1.47 -8.36
C SER A 157 16.63 -1.91 -7.56
N ASN A 158 16.12 -3.11 -7.88
CA ASN A 158 14.97 -3.79 -7.26
C ASN A 158 13.64 -3.00 -7.27
N VAL A 159 13.56 -1.89 -8.02
CA VAL A 159 12.37 -1.03 -8.05
C VAL A 159 11.23 -1.76 -8.76
N GLU A 160 11.50 -2.38 -9.91
CA GLU A 160 10.46 -3.10 -10.66
C GLU A 160 9.97 -4.32 -9.88
N GLU A 161 10.89 -5.05 -9.28
CA GLU A 161 10.64 -6.26 -8.50
C GLU A 161 9.74 -5.99 -7.29
N ALA A 162 10.01 -4.91 -6.55
CA ALA A 162 9.20 -4.54 -5.38
C ALA A 162 7.74 -4.20 -5.77
N PHE A 163 7.55 -3.43 -6.85
CA PHE A 163 6.21 -3.07 -7.33
C PHE A 163 5.47 -4.27 -7.94
N LEU A 164 6.16 -5.11 -8.72
CA LEU A 164 5.57 -6.32 -9.29
C LEU A 164 5.15 -7.31 -8.20
N GLU A 165 5.93 -7.44 -7.12
CA GLU A 165 5.55 -8.29 -5.99
C GLU A 165 4.30 -7.78 -5.30
N ALA A 166 4.20 -6.46 -5.02
CA ALA A 166 2.99 -5.86 -4.46
C ALA A 166 1.75 -6.14 -5.33
N ILE A 167 1.89 -6.03 -6.66
CA ILE A 167 0.81 -6.32 -7.62
C ILE A 167 0.43 -7.81 -7.58
N LYS A 168 1.41 -8.72 -7.57
CA LYS A 168 1.16 -10.16 -7.53
C LYS A 168 0.45 -10.58 -6.25
N LEU A 169 0.89 -10.05 -5.09
CA LEU A 169 0.24 -10.31 -3.80
C LEU A 169 -1.23 -9.90 -3.85
N ALA A 170 -1.51 -8.67 -4.29
CA ALA A 170 -2.87 -8.15 -4.40
C ALA A 170 -3.73 -8.98 -5.36
N LEU A 171 -3.19 -9.35 -6.53
CA LEU A 171 -3.91 -10.19 -7.50
C LEU A 171 -4.21 -11.60 -6.98
N ASN A 172 -3.32 -12.18 -6.18
CA ASN A 172 -3.50 -13.50 -5.59
C ASN A 172 -4.54 -13.46 -4.46
N TYR A 173 -4.50 -12.44 -3.61
CA TYR A 173 -5.52 -12.23 -2.59
C TYR A 173 -6.93 -12.11 -3.19
N HIS A 174 -7.07 -11.38 -4.31
CA HIS A 174 -8.32 -11.28 -5.07
C HIS A 174 -8.67 -12.53 -5.92
N GLN A 175 -7.85 -13.57 -5.90
CA GLN A 175 -8.12 -14.85 -6.58
C GLN A 175 -8.57 -15.95 -5.63
N GLU A 176 -8.29 -15.80 -4.33
CA GLU A 176 -8.92 -16.65 -3.34
C GLU A 176 -10.44 -16.41 -3.42
N PRO A 177 -11.26 -17.45 -3.62
CA PRO A 177 -12.70 -17.28 -3.65
C PRO A 177 -13.11 -16.65 -2.33
N ASP A 178 -13.93 -15.58 -2.38
CA ASP A 178 -14.61 -15.00 -1.22
C ASP A 178 -15.35 -16.12 -0.47
N GLN A 179 -14.68 -16.80 0.45
CA GLN A 179 -15.28 -17.89 1.24
C GLN A 179 -16.27 -17.36 2.29
N ASN A 180 -16.57 -16.06 2.30
CA ASN A 180 -17.33 -15.43 3.36
C ASN A 180 -18.52 -14.58 2.89
N TRP A 181 -18.96 -14.72 1.63
CA TRP A 181 -20.17 -14.03 1.16
C TRP A 181 -21.48 -14.81 1.44
N GLU A 182 -21.41 -16.10 1.77
CA GLU A 182 -22.56 -16.90 2.18
C GLU A 182 -22.76 -16.89 3.70
N THR A 183 -23.23 -15.76 4.28
CA THR A 183 -24.21 -15.73 5.39
C THR A 183 -24.46 -14.30 5.90
N LYS A 184 -25.10 -13.47 5.08
CA LYS A 184 -26.09 -12.50 5.59
C LYS A 184 -27.29 -12.44 4.64
N VAL A 185 -27.99 -13.57 4.51
CA VAL A 185 -29.41 -13.50 4.17
C VAL A 185 -30.09 -12.91 5.41
N VAL A 186 -30.27 -11.60 5.42
CA VAL A 186 -31.19 -10.98 6.37
C VAL A 186 -32.58 -11.45 5.97
N ASN A 187 -33.11 -12.44 6.69
CA ASN A 187 -34.51 -12.79 6.59
C ASN A 187 -35.33 -11.59 7.08
N LEU A 188 -35.73 -10.74 6.14
CA LEU A 188 -36.77 -9.75 6.35
C LEU A 188 -38.10 -10.49 6.40
N SER A 189 -38.41 -11.10 7.55
CA SER A 189 -39.78 -11.48 7.85
C SER A 189 -40.63 -10.20 7.84
N PRO A 190 -41.73 -10.14 7.07
CA PRO A 190 -42.61 -8.98 7.11
C PRO A 190 -43.15 -8.81 8.53
N PRO A 191 -43.29 -7.57 9.04
CA PRO A 191 -43.84 -7.33 10.37
C PRO A 191 -45.26 -7.91 10.41
N SER A 192 -45.50 -8.81 11.38
CA SER A 192 -46.80 -9.37 11.66
C SER A 192 -47.75 -8.24 12.07
N ASN A 193 -48.73 -7.97 11.20
CA ASN A 193 -49.81 -7.04 11.45
C ASN A 193 -50.75 -7.66 12.51
N SER A 194 -50.69 -7.20 13.76
CA SER A 194 -51.73 -7.49 14.74
C SER A 194 -51.75 -6.46 15.87
N LYS A 195 -52.42 -5.32 15.63
CA LYS A 195 -53.28 -4.70 16.65
C LYS A 195 -54.53 -4.16 15.98
N LYS A 196 -55.64 -4.86 16.22
CA LYS A 196 -57.01 -4.37 16.09
C LYS A 196 -57.15 -3.11 16.95
N CYS A 197 -57.65 -2.03 16.36
CA CYS A 197 -58.34 -1.01 17.13
C CYS A 197 -59.77 -1.53 17.35
N ASP A 198 -60.12 -1.79 18.59
CA ASP A 198 -61.51 -1.95 19.01
C ASP A 198 -62.10 -0.58 19.34
N CYS A 199 -63.31 -0.37 18.79
CA CYS A 199 -64.38 0.60 19.06
C CYS A 199 -64.10 1.82 19.97
#